data_AF-A0A6S8XU19-F1
#
_entry.id   AF-A0A6S8XU19-F1
#
_cell.length_a   1.000
_cell.length_b   1.000
_cell.length_c   1.000
_cell.angle_alpha   90.00
_cell.angle_beta   90.00
_cell.angle_gamma   90.00
#
_symmetry.space_group_name_H-M   'P 1'
#
loop_
_entity.id
_entity.type
_entity.pdbx_description
1 polymer ?
#
loop_
_entity_poly.entity_id
_entity_poly.type
_entity_poly.pdbx_seq_one_letter_code
_entity_poly.pdbx_strand_id
1 'polypeptide(L)'
;MMISRAQVVKLCTVGLTCFCSTSKHNNNNNSISISNNADRLTVTTINKAPASSSSSSSCLALMPASSTSFHPPPKEAIQNGQNGDQNDNGQNNGKEYYKSNPTIFGRILEGSAPCSPISESDSLFTFQDRTPRAPLHALVIPKRFVKSVYDLKPSPRSRSMDNHNNNMSKETDDLDLELVTSMERTALETIKSWHPHAYDNKDYILCFHIPPFTSVDHLHLHVLAPASDMSWMYRYAKYRRGTRWCTGIEEVVQALASGKRFQ
;
A
#
# COMPACT_ATOMS: atom_id res chain seq x y z
N MET A 1 -43.60 -42.79 22.31
CA MET A 1 -44.28 -43.23 21.07
C MET A 1 -44.14 -42.09 20.06
N MET A 2 -43.54 -42.31 18.89
CA MET A 2 -44.17 -42.82 17.63
C MET A 2 -45.17 -41.80 17.03
N ILE A 3 -45.20 -41.49 15.72
CA ILE A 3 -44.41 -42.01 14.58
C ILE A 3 -44.33 -40.99 13.40
N SER A 4 -43.15 -40.91 12.77
CA SER A 4 -42.81 -40.67 11.34
C SER A 4 -43.43 -39.54 10.47
N ARG A 5 -42.97 -39.48 9.20
CA ARG A 5 -43.12 -38.43 8.16
C ARG A 5 -43.42 -39.06 6.79
N ALA A 6 -44.14 -38.35 5.91
CA ALA A 6 -44.20 -38.48 4.44
C ALA A 6 -45.08 -37.33 3.88
N GLN A 7 -44.93 -36.72 2.69
CA GLN A 7 -43.91 -36.69 1.61
C GLN A 7 -44.01 -35.25 0.99
N VAL A 8 -43.76 -34.80 -0.26
CA VAL A 8 -43.43 -35.36 -1.59
C VAL A 8 -42.43 -34.43 -2.34
N VAL A 9 -41.21 -34.94 -2.54
CA VAL A 9 -40.41 -34.92 -3.80
C VAL A 9 -40.65 -33.83 -4.87
N LYS A 10 -39.57 -33.15 -5.28
CA LYS A 10 -39.25 -32.93 -6.72
C LYS A 10 -37.73 -32.97 -6.96
N LEU A 11 -37.31 -33.56 -8.08
CA LEU A 11 -35.91 -33.79 -8.45
C LEU A 11 -35.36 -32.73 -9.41
N CYS A 12 -34.04 -32.48 -9.35
CA CYS A 12 -33.21 -32.40 -10.56
C CYS A 12 -31.73 -32.73 -10.26
N THR A 13 -31.08 -33.47 -11.15
CA THR A 13 -29.63 -33.78 -11.20
C THR A 13 -28.87 -32.60 -11.86
N VAL A 14 -27.55 -32.40 -11.80
CA VAL A 14 -26.36 -33.18 -11.36
C VAL A 14 -25.44 -32.32 -10.46
N GLY A 15 -24.46 -32.84 -9.71
CA GLY A 15 -24.11 -34.26 -9.49
C GLY A 15 -22.64 -34.63 -9.80
N LEU A 16 -21.69 -34.21 -8.96
CA LEU A 16 -20.34 -34.79 -8.88
C LEU A 16 -19.97 -35.04 -7.40
N THR A 17 -19.21 -36.10 -7.10
CA THR A 17 -19.16 -36.71 -5.77
C THR A 17 -17.86 -36.45 -5.00
N CYS A 18 -18.00 -36.15 -3.70
CA CYS A 18 -16.98 -36.49 -2.70
C CYS A 18 -17.68 -36.96 -1.42
N PHE A 19 -17.35 -38.16 -0.95
CA PHE A 19 -18.05 -38.83 0.15
C PHE A 19 -17.33 -38.54 1.47
N CYS A 20 -17.86 -37.64 2.30
CA CYS A 20 -17.37 -37.47 3.67
C CYS A 20 -18.09 -38.47 4.58
N SER A 21 -17.38 -39.50 5.05
CA SER A 21 -17.91 -40.50 5.98
C SER A 21 -17.11 -40.47 7.29
N THR A 22 -17.78 -40.20 8.40
CA THR A 22 -17.18 -40.15 9.73
C THR A 22 -17.03 -41.55 10.32
N SER A 23 -15.86 -41.88 10.85
CA SER A 23 -15.70 -43.04 11.74
C SER A 23 -14.78 -42.70 12.92
N LYS A 24 -15.17 -43.16 14.12
CA LYS A 24 -14.31 -43.20 15.30
C LYS A 24 -13.93 -44.66 15.54
N HIS A 25 -12.64 -45.02 15.51
CA HIS A 25 -12.14 -45.92 16.55
C HIS A 25 -10.63 -45.86 16.83
N ASN A 26 -10.32 -46.46 17.98
CA ASN A 26 -9.12 -46.42 18.80
C ASN A 26 -7.91 -47.22 18.25
N ASN A 27 -6.70 -46.65 18.43
CA ASN A 27 -5.36 -47.23 18.67
C ASN A 27 -4.78 -48.48 17.95
N ASN A 28 -3.44 -48.50 18.01
CA ASN A 28 -2.52 -49.64 17.86
C ASN A 28 -2.38 -50.28 16.46
N ASN A 29 -1.35 -49.84 15.72
CA ASN A 29 -0.70 -50.61 14.66
C ASN A 29 0.83 -50.34 14.66
N ASN A 30 1.59 -51.10 15.44
CA ASN A 30 3.06 -51.12 15.35
C ASN A 30 3.47 -52.08 14.23
N SER A 31 3.98 -51.56 13.12
CA SER A 31 4.55 -52.38 12.03
C SER A 31 5.97 -52.84 12.40
N ILE A 32 6.11 -54.09 12.84
CA ILE A 32 7.41 -54.71 13.14
C ILE A 32 7.94 -55.40 11.87
N SER A 33 9.08 -54.96 11.36
CA SER A 33 9.82 -55.62 10.28
C SER A 33 11.04 -56.36 10.84
N ILE A 34 10.96 -57.68 10.96
CA ILE A 34 12.09 -58.53 11.35
C ILE A 34 12.91 -58.84 10.10
N SER A 35 14.23 -58.60 10.17
CA SER A 35 15.20 -59.09 9.19
C SER A 35 16.20 -60.00 9.90
N ASN A 36 16.34 -61.23 9.41
CA ASN A 36 17.28 -62.19 9.97
C ASN A 36 18.67 -61.99 9.35
N ASN A 37 19.64 -61.60 10.17
CA ASN A 37 21.03 -61.99 9.93
C ASN A 37 21.71 -62.29 11.27
N ALA A 38 22.74 -63.13 11.25
CA ALA A 38 23.42 -63.55 12.47
C ALA A 38 24.27 -62.40 13.07
N ASP A 39 24.41 -62.46 14.39
CA ASP A 39 25.26 -61.64 15.25
C ASP A 39 25.04 -60.11 15.29
N ARG A 40 24.69 -59.67 16.52
CA ARG A 40 24.72 -58.29 17.05
C ARG A 40 23.60 -57.33 16.63
N LEU A 41 22.53 -57.35 17.43
CA LEU A 41 21.47 -56.35 17.47
C LEU A 41 22.00 -54.91 17.69
N THR A 42 21.51 -53.97 16.89
CA THR A 42 21.51 -52.53 17.18
C THR A 42 20.11 -51.96 16.93
N VAL A 43 19.65 -51.06 17.80
CA VAL A 43 18.29 -50.48 17.74
C VAL A 43 18.40 -48.99 17.48
N THR A 44 17.91 -48.55 16.32
CA THR A 44 17.95 -47.14 15.90
C THR A 44 16.52 -46.60 15.79
N THR A 45 16.12 -45.77 16.76
CA THR A 45 14.78 -45.18 16.81
C THR A 45 14.64 -44.02 15.83
N ILE A 46 13.86 -44.22 14.75
CA ILE A 46 13.51 -43.17 13.79
C ILE A 46 12.22 -42.47 14.21
N ASN A 47 12.35 -41.34 14.90
CA ASN A 47 11.21 -40.50 15.31
C ASN A 47 10.66 -39.71 14.11
N LYS A 48 9.44 -40.04 13.67
CA LYS A 48 8.70 -39.24 12.69
C LYS A 48 8.11 -38.01 13.37
N ALA A 49 8.41 -36.82 12.86
CA ALA A 49 7.93 -35.56 13.43
C ALA A 49 6.39 -35.47 13.42
N PRO A 50 5.75 -34.93 14.48
CA PRO A 50 4.30 -34.75 14.51
C PRO A 50 3.86 -33.65 13.54
N ALA A 51 2.70 -33.83 12.92
CA ALA A 51 2.08 -32.82 12.07
C ALA A 51 1.57 -31.66 12.95
N SER A 52 2.30 -30.54 12.97
CA SER A 52 1.90 -29.35 13.70
C SER A 52 0.71 -28.65 13.04
N SER A 53 -0.21 -28.19 13.88
CA SER A 53 -1.38 -27.38 13.54
C SER A 53 -1.04 -26.22 12.60
N SER A 54 -1.89 -25.98 11.59
CA SER A 54 -1.84 -24.79 10.73
C SER A 54 -2.30 -23.53 11.47
N SER A 55 -1.51 -23.08 12.45
CA SER A 55 -1.62 -21.71 12.98
C SER A 55 -1.21 -20.75 11.88
N SER A 56 -2.17 -19.96 11.37
CA SER A 56 -1.95 -18.93 10.37
C SER A 56 -1.17 -17.75 10.98
N SER A 57 0.14 -17.95 11.15
CA SER A 57 1.08 -16.93 11.62
C SER A 57 1.20 -15.83 10.58
N SER A 58 0.29 -14.86 10.62
CA SER A 58 0.42 -13.63 9.85
C SER A 58 1.69 -12.93 10.30
N CYS A 59 2.72 -12.96 9.45
CA CYS A 59 3.92 -12.16 9.57
C CYS A 59 3.60 -10.70 9.25
N LEU A 60 2.77 -10.08 10.11
CA LEU A 60 2.67 -8.64 10.27
C LEU A 60 4.10 -8.11 10.43
N ALA A 61 4.57 -7.36 9.42
CA ALA A 61 5.85 -6.70 9.49
C ALA A 61 5.86 -5.78 10.73
N LEU A 62 6.98 -5.73 11.44
CA LEU A 62 7.10 -4.87 12.60
C LEU A 62 7.12 -3.41 12.11
N MET A 63 6.19 -2.58 12.61
CA MET A 63 6.10 -1.18 12.22
C MET A 63 7.44 -0.46 12.46
N PRO A 64 7.96 0.29 11.48
CA PRO A 64 9.27 0.93 11.58
C PRO A 64 9.27 1.95 12.73
N ALA A 65 10.32 1.88 13.57
CA ALA A 65 10.47 2.80 14.70
C ALA A 65 10.57 4.25 14.22
N SER A 66 10.02 5.18 15.00
CA SER A 66 10.01 6.58 14.58
C SER A 66 11.41 7.21 14.70
N SER A 67 11.86 7.86 13.64
CA SER A 67 13.21 8.42 13.51
C SER A 67 13.18 9.82 12.86
N THR A 68 14.27 10.56 13.05
CA THR A 68 14.59 11.80 12.33
C THR A 68 15.73 11.51 11.34
N SER A 69 15.41 11.49 10.05
CA SER A 69 16.36 11.24 8.96
C SER A 69 16.18 12.28 7.86
N PHE A 70 17.28 12.69 7.22
CA PHE A 70 17.23 13.56 6.05
C PHE A 70 16.95 12.72 4.79
N HIS A 71 15.95 13.12 4.01
CA HIS A 71 15.51 12.43 2.79
C HIS A 71 15.84 13.31 1.57
N PRO A 72 16.74 12.88 0.66
CA PRO A 72 17.27 13.75 -0.39
C PRO A 72 16.17 14.23 -1.37
N PRO A 73 16.26 15.50 -1.84
CA PRO A 73 15.37 16.05 -2.87
C PRO A 73 15.32 15.22 -4.16
N PRO A 74 14.30 15.44 -5.01
CA PRO A 74 14.22 14.83 -6.33
C PRO A 74 15.46 15.09 -7.19
N LYS A 75 15.85 14.11 -8.02
CA LYS A 75 17.07 14.18 -8.85
C LYS A 75 17.06 15.37 -9.82
N GLU A 76 15.89 15.76 -10.30
CA GLU A 76 15.67 16.90 -11.18
C GLU A 76 15.98 18.24 -10.49
N ALA A 77 15.82 18.33 -9.17
CA ALA A 77 16.18 19.51 -8.40
C ALA A 77 17.70 19.68 -8.24
N ILE A 78 18.43 18.56 -8.15
CA ILE A 78 19.89 18.56 -7.91
C ILE A 78 20.65 19.01 -9.17
N GLN A 79 20.24 18.55 -10.34
CA GLN A 79 20.91 18.86 -11.63
C GLN A 79 20.89 20.36 -11.95
N ASN A 80 19.80 21.06 -11.61
CA ASN A 80 19.66 22.51 -11.85
C ASN A 80 20.55 23.39 -10.94
N GLY A 81 21.24 22.81 -9.96
CA GLY A 81 22.14 23.53 -9.05
C GLY A 81 23.66 23.39 -9.36
N GLN A 82 24.06 22.59 -10.35
CA GLN A 82 25.47 22.22 -10.55
C GLN A 82 26.25 23.21 -11.44
N ASN A 83 26.49 24.41 -10.90
CA ASN A 83 27.53 25.35 -11.34
C ASN A 83 28.28 25.89 -10.10
N GLY A 84 28.98 24.99 -9.39
CA GLY A 84 29.72 25.30 -8.16
C GLY A 84 30.55 24.12 -7.66
N ASP A 85 31.61 24.43 -6.90
CA ASP A 85 32.67 23.48 -6.53
C ASP A 85 32.22 22.30 -5.65
N GLN A 86 32.87 21.14 -5.82
CA GLN A 86 32.62 19.94 -5.00
C GLN A 86 33.48 19.92 -3.74
N ASN A 87 32.92 20.34 -2.60
CA ASN A 87 33.38 19.98 -1.26
C ASN A 87 32.18 19.99 -0.28
N ASP A 88 31.92 18.86 0.39
CA ASP A 88 30.96 18.57 1.50
C ASP A 88 29.52 19.15 1.51
N ASN A 89 29.11 20.01 0.58
CA ASN A 89 27.87 20.79 0.67
C ASN A 89 26.56 20.05 0.36
N GLY A 90 26.59 18.73 0.12
CA GLY A 90 25.43 17.96 -0.33
C GLY A 90 24.20 18.05 0.60
N GLN A 91 24.41 17.97 1.92
CA GLN A 91 23.32 18.12 2.90
C GLN A 91 22.86 19.58 3.07
N ASN A 92 23.74 20.57 2.89
CA ASN A 92 23.39 21.99 3.02
C ASN A 92 22.44 22.40 1.89
N ASN A 93 22.81 22.09 0.65
CA ASN A 93 21.98 22.34 -0.53
C ASN A 93 20.65 21.58 -0.45
N GLY A 94 20.68 20.35 0.08
CA GLY A 94 19.49 19.52 0.30
C GLY A 94 18.50 20.09 1.32
N LYS A 95 18.98 20.69 2.40
CA LYS A 95 18.13 21.41 3.38
C LYS A 95 17.62 22.73 2.84
N GLU A 96 18.43 23.45 2.06
CA GLU A 96 18.02 24.68 1.39
C GLU A 96 16.80 24.48 0.48
N TYR A 97 16.76 23.38 -0.30
CA TYR A 97 15.60 23.01 -1.11
C TYR A 97 14.29 22.98 -0.31
N TYR A 98 14.30 22.37 0.88
CA TYR A 98 13.11 22.22 1.72
C TYR A 98 12.70 23.49 2.47
N LYS A 99 13.51 24.57 2.50
CA LYS A 99 13.08 25.89 3.02
C LYS A 99 11.84 26.42 2.29
N SER A 100 11.63 26.01 1.04
CA SER A 100 10.46 26.34 0.23
C SER A 100 9.16 25.62 0.67
N ASN A 101 9.27 24.61 1.54
CA ASN A 101 8.17 23.78 2.03
C ASN A 101 7.93 24.01 3.54
N PRO A 102 7.10 24.98 3.94
CA PRO A 102 6.90 25.34 5.35
C PRO A 102 6.06 24.32 6.16
N THR A 103 5.75 23.15 5.58
CA THR A 103 4.85 22.18 6.21
C THR A 103 5.56 21.22 7.16
N ILE A 104 4.79 20.45 7.94
CA ILE A 104 5.32 19.34 8.73
C ILE A 104 6.00 18.27 7.85
N PHE A 105 5.54 18.07 6.61
CA PHE A 105 6.15 17.12 5.68
C PHE A 105 7.48 17.65 5.13
N GLY A 106 7.62 18.95 4.88
CA GLY A 106 8.91 19.59 4.59
C GLY A 106 9.93 19.33 5.70
N ARG A 107 9.52 19.49 6.97
CA ARG A 107 10.37 19.18 8.13
C ARG A 107 10.68 17.69 8.33
N ILE A 108 9.77 16.79 7.95
CA ILE A 108 10.05 15.35 7.92
C ILE A 108 11.14 15.04 6.88
N LEU A 109 11.02 15.59 5.66
CA LEU A 109 12.00 15.39 4.59
C LEU A 109 13.37 16.03 4.91
N GLU A 110 13.38 17.18 5.60
CA GLU A 110 14.61 17.82 6.13
C GLU A 110 15.27 17.00 7.26
N GLY A 111 14.52 16.10 7.90
CA GLY A 111 14.94 15.39 9.13
C GLY A 111 14.81 16.22 10.41
N SER A 112 14.11 17.37 10.38
CA SER A 112 13.84 18.22 11.56
C SER A 112 12.51 17.90 12.27
N ALA A 113 11.75 16.91 11.78
CA ALA A 113 10.61 16.31 12.46
C ALA A 113 10.60 14.79 12.30
N PRO A 114 10.20 14.02 13.32
CA PRO A 114 10.23 12.55 13.27
C PRO A 114 9.05 11.97 12.47
N CYS A 115 9.29 10.85 11.80
CA CYS A 115 8.25 10.02 11.15
C CYS A 115 8.57 8.51 11.35
N SER A 116 7.71 7.62 10.88
CA SER A 116 8.00 6.17 10.79
C SER A 116 8.09 5.78 9.30
N PRO A 117 9.31 5.72 8.71
CA PRO A 117 9.50 5.56 7.26
C PRO A 117 9.19 4.13 6.79
N ILE A 118 8.38 4.00 5.73
CA ILE A 118 7.93 2.73 5.16
C ILE A 118 8.64 2.43 3.83
N SER A 119 8.73 3.41 2.93
CA SER A 119 9.43 3.29 1.65
C SER A 119 9.83 4.66 1.11
N GLU A 120 10.85 4.69 0.24
CA GLU A 120 11.38 5.91 -0.36
C GLU A 120 11.79 5.65 -1.81
N SER A 121 11.61 6.65 -2.67
CA SER A 121 12.12 6.67 -4.04
C SER A 121 12.81 8.00 -4.34
N ASP A 122 13.24 8.21 -5.59
CA ASP A 122 13.80 9.50 -6.01
C ASP A 122 12.79 10.65 -5.86
N SER A 123 11.51 10.41 -6.16
CA SER A 123 10.47 11.44 -6.23
C SER A 123 9.42 11.36 -5.11
N LEU A 124 9.28 10.22 -4.43
CA LEU A 124 8.28 9.96 -3.40
C LEU A 124 8.91 9.57 -2.05
N PHE A 125 8.11 9.76 -1.00
CA PHE A 125 8.39 9.25 0.34
C PHE A 125 7.10 8.73 0.98
N THR A 126 7.18 7.58 1.67
CA THR A 126 6.05 6.91 2.30
C THR A 126 6.35 6.68 3.78
N PHE A 127 5.43 7.09 4.66
CA PHE A 127 5.59 6.94 6.10
C PHE A 127 4.23 6.75 6.79
N GLN A 128 4.23 6.26 8.03
CA GLN A 128 3.01 6.02 8.79
C GLN A 128 2.35 7.34 9.23
N ASP A 129 1.01 7.42 9.16
CA ASP A 129 0.25 8.55 9.74
C ASP A 129 0.39 8.53 11.27
N ARG A 130 0.64 9.70 11.87
CA ARG A 130 0.86 9.83 13.32
C ARG A 130 -0.35 9.42 14.18
N THR A 131 -1.55 9.36 13.59
CA THR A 131 -2.78 8.94 14.28
C THR A 131 -3.57 7.92 13.43
N PRO A 132 -3.13 6.65 13.36
CA PRO A 132 -3.72 5.64 12.48
C PRO A 132 -5.24 5.47 12.63
N ARG A 133 -5.95 5.36 11.50
CA ARG A 133 -7.42 5.20 11.41
C ARG A 133 -7.86 3.90 10.74
N ALA A 134 -6.89 3.10 10.32
CA ALA A 134 -6.94 1.72 9.86
C ALA A 134 -5.65 1.02 10.37
N PRO A 135 -5.55 -0.32 10.39
CA PRO A 135 -4.36 -1.03 10.86
C PRO A 135 -3.07 -0.61 10.13
N LEU A 136 -3.11 -0.51 8.80
CA LEU A 136 -2.21 0.32 8.00
C LEU A 136 -2.91 1.65 7.71
N HIS A 137 -2.37 2.73 8.26
CA HIS A 137 -2.65 4.09 7.82
C HIS A 137 -1.31 4.76 7.50
N ALA A 138 -1.02 4.93 6.22
CA ALA A 138 0.21 5.54 5.72
C ALA A 138 -0.10 6.73 4.80
N LEU A 139 0.91 7.57 4.61
CA LEU A 139 0.91 8.73 3.73
C LEU A 139 1.99 8.53 2.67
N VAL A 140 1.63 8.57 1.39
CA VAL A 140 2.59 8.75 0.29
C VAL A 140 2.61 10.23 -0.08
N ILE A 141 3.78 10.85 -0.12
CA ILE A 141 3.97 12.27 -0.47
C ILE A 141 4.98 12.42 -1.62
N PRO A 142 4.85 13.45 -2.48
CA PRO A 142 5.95 13.88 -3.31
C PRO A 142 7.03 14.54 -2.46
N LYS A 143 8.29 14.31 -2.80
CA LYS A 143 9.44 15.04 -2.20
C LYS A 143 9.48 16.51 -2.64
N ARG A 144 9.10 16.80 -3.90
CA ARG A 144 8.83 18.18 -4.32
C ARG A 144 7.60 18.73 -3.60
N PHE A 145 7.60 20.03 -3.32
CA PHE A 145 6.42 20.69 -2.76
C PHE A 145 5.32 20.81 -3.82
N VAL A 146 4.15 20.24 -3.53
CA VAL A 146 2.88 20.42 -4.26
C VAL A 146 1.83 20.65 -3.19
N LYS A 147 1.09 21.76 -3.20
CA LYS A 147 0.22 22.13 -2.08
C LYS A 147 -0.98 21.18 -1.92
N SER A 148 -1.69 20.88 -2.99
CA SER A 148 -2.91 20.07 -2.98
C SER A 148 -3.19 19.42 -4.34
N VAL A 149 -4.28 18.66 -4.45
CA VAL A 149 -4.77 18.13 -5.74
C VAL A 149 -5.14 19.23 -6.75
N TYR A 150 -5.47 20.43 -6.29
CA TYR A 150 -5.82 21.57 -7.16
C TYR A 150 -4.62 22.20 -7.85
N ASP A 151 -3.41 21.99 -7.32
CA ASP A 151 -2.17 22.53 -7.85
C ASP A 151 -1.63 21.69 -9.03
N LEU A 152 -2.11 20.46 -9.18
CA LEU A 152 -1.73 19.51 -10.24
C LEU A 152 -2.11 20.02 -11.65
N LYS A 153 -1.21 19.79 -12.59
CA LYS A 153 -1.32 20.13 -14.02
C LYS A 153 -1.75 18.89 -14.84
N PRO A 154 -2.74 18.99 -15.73
CA PRO A 154 -3.09 17.89 -16.62
C PRO A 154 -2.05 17.67 -17.73
N SER A 155 -1.97 16.43 -18.24
CA SER A 155 -1.17 16.13 -19.43
C SER A 155 -1.71 16.90 -20.65
N PRO A 156 -0.84 17.49 -21.49
CA PRO A 156 -1.26 18.29 -22.64
C PRO A 156 -1.81 17.46 -23.80
N ARG A 157 -1.65 16.12 -23.78
CA ARG A 157 -2.05 15.23 -24.90
C ARG A 157 -3.54 15.24 -25.24
N SER A 158 -4.40 15.84 -24.40
CA SER A 158 -5.83 16.02 -24.69
C SER A 158 -6.16 17.36 -25.37
N ARG A 159 -5.22 18.30 -25.52
CA ARG A 159 -5.46 19.53 -26.31
C ARG A 159 -5.36 19.20 -27.80
N SER A 160 -6.24 19.81 -28.58
CA SER A 160 -6.39 19.54 -30.01
C SER A 160 -5.11 19.82 -30.80
N MET A 161 -5.01 19.18 -31.96
CA MET A 161 -3.82 19.03 -32.81
C MET A 161 -3.49 20.30 -33.63
N ASP A 162 -3.72 21.47 -33.05
CA ASP A 162 -3.82 22.74 -33.74
C ASP A 162 -2.61 23.65 -33.50
N ASN A 163 -2.10 24.22 -34.59
CA ASN A 163 -1.01 25.19 -34.70
C ASN A 163 0.43 24.66 -34.49
N HIS A 164 1.10 24.36 -35.61
CA HIS A 164 2.56 24.32 -35.67
C HIS A 164 3.13 25.74 -35.43
N ASN A 165 3.74 25.96 -34.26
CA ASN A 165 5.03 26.67 -34.08
C ASN A 165 5.30 26.95 -32.61
N ASN A 166 6.29 26.27 -32.02
CA ASN A 166 7.32 26.84 -31.14
C ASN A 166 8.22 25.74 -30.56
N ASN A 167 9.54 25.93 -30.62
CA ASN A 167 10.50 25.07 -29.93
C ASN A 167 10.59 25.46 -28.45
N MET A 168 9.79 24.83 -27.58
CA MET A 168 9.92 24.98 -26.13
C MET A 168 9.44 23.73 -25.37
N SER A 169 10.22 23.29 -24.38
CA SER A 169 9.86 22.35 -23.30
C SER A 169 8.89 21.20 -23.64
N LYS A 170 9.38 20.13 -24.30
CA LYS A 170 8.58 18.92 -24.60
C LYS A 170 8.48 17.92 -23.44
N GLU A 171 9.24 18.12 -22.35
CA GLU A 171 9.50 17.09 -21.33
C GLU A 171 8.84 17.38 -19.96
N THR A 172 8.37 18.60 -19.70
CA THR A 172 7.87 19.04 -18.39
C THR A 172 6.41 18.67 -18.09
N ASP A 173 5.66 18.22 -19.10
CA ASP A 173 4.21 18.39 -19.10
C ASP A 173 3.40 17.12 -18.77
N ASP A 174 4.06 15.96 -18.69
CA ASP A 174 3.47 14.70 -18.18
C ASP A 174 3.76 14.45 -16.68
N LEU A 175 4.65 15.26 -16.08
CA LEU A 175 5.24 15.00 -14.76
C LEU A 175 4.22 14.85 -13.63
N ASP A 176 3.10 15.57 -13.69
CA ASP A 176 2.07 15.53 -12.67
C ASP A 176 1.16 14.29 -12.80
N LEU A 177 0.99 13.74 -14.01
CA LEU A 177 0.22 12.51 -14.23
C LEU A 177 1.04 11.27 -13.83
N GLU A 178 2.32 11.19 -14.22
CA GLU A 178 3.19 10.10 -13.73
C GLU A 178 3.44 10.24 -12.22
N LEU A 179 3.49 11.45 -11.64
CA LEU A 179 3.55 11.60 -10.19
C LEU A 179 2.37 10.89 -9.53
N VAL A 180 1.13 11.22 -9.86
CA VAL A 180 -0.04 10.58 -9.21
C VAL A 180 -0.08 9.07 -9.50
N THR A 181 0.27 8.65 -10.71
CA THR A 181 0.35 7.22 -11.08
C THR A 181 1.42 6.48 -10.25
N SER A 182 2.56 7.10 -9.98
CA SER A 182 3.60 6.55 -9.09
C SER A 182 3.16 6.53 -7.62
N MET A 183 2.38 7.51 -7.16
CA MET A 183 1.79 7.50 -5.81
C MET A 183 0.80 6.34 -5.65
N GLU A 184 -0.03 6.06 -6.65
CA GLU A 184 -0.91 4.88 -6.67
C GLU A 184 -0.09 3.58 -6.61
N ARG A 185 0.92 3.46 -7.48
CA ARG A 185 1.84 2.31 -7.56
C ARG A 185 2.47 1.99 -6.19
N THR A 186 3.10 2.98 -5.55
CA THR A 186 3.74 2.83 -4.23
C THR A 186 2.72 2.55 -3.12
N ALA A 187 1.51 3.11 -3.17
CA ALA A 187 0.45 2.80 -2.22
C ALA A 187 -0.05 1.35 -2.35
N LEU A 188 -0.25 0.87 -3.58
CA LEU A 188 -0.66 -0.50 -3.87
C LEU A 188 0.41 -1.53 -3.47
N GLU A 189 1.68 -1.24 -3.74
CA GLU A 189 2.84 -2.02 -3.27
C GLU A 189 2.88 -2.08 -1.73
N THR A 190 2.64 -0.95 -1.06
CA THR A 190 2.57 -0.87 0.41
C THR A 190 1.43 -1.74 0.96
N ILE A 191 0.20 -1.62 0.43
CA ILE A 191 -0.91 -2.45 0.90
C ILE A 191 -0.62 -3.94 0.65
N LYS A 192 -0.07 -4.29 -0.53
CA LYS A 192 0.28 -5.67 -0.87
C LYS A 192 1.34 -6.26 0.07
N SER A 193 2.32 -5.46 0.50
CA SER A 193 3.39 -5.91 1.40
C SER A 193 2.96 -6.04 2.86
N TRP A 194 2.01 -5.23 3.33
CA TRP A 194 1.61 -5.18 4.75
C TRP A 194 0.30 -5.93 5.03
N HIS A 195 -0.65 -5.90 4.09
CA HIS A 195 -1.97 -6.55 4.18
C HIS A 195 -2.35 -7.19 2.83
N PRO A 196 -1.68 -8.28 2.39
CA PRO A 196 -1.94 -8.91 1.09
C PRO A 196 -3.42 -9.30 0.91
N HIS A 197 -4.08 -9.85 1.93
CA HIS A 197 -5.52 -10.14 1.86
C HIS A 197 -6.41 -8.89 1.65
N ALA A 198 -6.00 -7.71 2.12
CA ALA A 198 -6.72 -6.47 1.84
C ALA A 198 -6.47 -5.98 0.39
N TYR A 199 -5.24 -6.14 -0.11
CA TYR A 199 -4.88 -5.86 -1.50
C TYR A 199 -5.66 -6.73 -2.50
N ASP A 200 -5.75 -8.03 -2.23
CA ASP A 200 -6.42 -9.01 -3.09
C ASP A 200 -7.94 -8.79 -3.11
N ASN A 201 -8.56 -8.60 -1.93
CA ASN A 201 -10.00 -8.38 -1.79
C ASN A 201 -10.45 -6.92 -2.08
N LYS A 202 -9.52 -6.02 -2.44
CA LYS A 202 -9.79 -4.58 -2.65
C LYS A 202 -10.40 -3.86 -1.44
N ASP A 203 -10.14 -4.36 -0.24
CA ASP A 203 -10.59 -3.75 1.01
C ASP A 203 -9.61 -2.68 1.49
N TYR A 204 -9.48 -1.60 0.71
CA TYR A 204 -8.64 -0.46 1.03
C TYR A 204 -9.27 0.87 0.57
N ILE A 205 -8.83 1.98 1.14
CA ILE A 205 -9.14 3.32 0.65
C ILE A 205 -7.82 4.02 0.27
N LEU A 206 -7.72 4.41 -1.00
CA LEU A 206 -6.73 5.34 -1.52
C LEU A 206 -7.43 6.68 -1.75
N CYS A 207 -7.01 7.75 -1.08
CA CYS A 207 -7.70 9.04 -1.20
C CYS A 207 -6.84 10.27 -0.86
N PHE A 208 -7.20 11.41 -1.45
CA PHE A 208 -6.66 12.73 -1.12
C PHE A 208 -7.71 13.55 -0.36
N HIS A 209 -7.28 14.34 0.62
CA HIS A 209 -8.13 15.38 1.22
C HIS A 209 -8.18 16.64 0.34
N ILE A 210 -9.38 17.23 0.25
CA ILE A 210 -9.64 18.39 -0.61
C ILE A 210 -9.73 19.66 0.25
N PRO A 211 -9.04 20.78 -0.11
CA PRO A 211 -9.20 22.06 0.57
C PRO A 211 -10.66 22.54 0.63
N PRO A 212 -11.09 23.23 1.70
CA PRO A 212 -10.30 23.72 2.84
C PRO A 212 -10.11 22.69 3.96
N PHE A 213 -10.45 21.41 3.75
CA PHE A 213 -10.46 20.37 4.80
C PHE A 213 -9.20 19.48 4.78
N THR A 214 -8.04 20.08 4.46
CA THR A 214 -6.71 19.46 4.52
C THR A 214 -6.15 19.47 5.94
N SER A 215 -5.36 18.45 6.30
CA SER A 215 -4.57 18.41 7.54
C SER A 215 -3.20 19.09 7.38
N VAL A 216 -2.65 19.05 6.17
CA VAL A 216 -1.35 19.62 5.78
C VAL A 216 -1.47 20.13 4.35
N ASP A 217 -0.96 21.33 4.09
CA ASP A 217 -0.93 21.98 2.77
C ASP A 217 0.24 21.47 1.89
N HIS A 218 0.39 20.15 1.83
CA HIS A 218 1.30 19.41 0.95
C HIS A 218 0.57 18.13 0.53
N LEU A 219 0.42 17.91 -0.78
CA LEU A 219 -0.25 16.76 -1.40
C LEU A 219 0.16 15.43 -0.74
N HIS A 220 -0.82 14.71 -0.20
CA HIS A 220 -0.62 13.42 0.45
C HIS A 220 -1.73 12.45 0.07
N LEU A 221 -1.34 11.26 -0.40
CA LEU A 221 -2.26 10.15 -0.61
C LEU A 221 -2.37 9.36 0.71
N HIS A 222 -3.57 9.33 1.29
CA HIS A 222 -3.87 8.42 2.39
C HIS A 222 -3.99 6.99 1.85
N VAL A 223 -3.26 6.08 2.50
CA VAL A 223 -3.25 4.64 2.25
C VAL A 223 -3.86 3.96 3.49
N LEU A 224 -5.08 3.44 3.37
CA LEU A 224 -5.87 2.90 4.48
C LEU A 224 -6.25 1.45 4.19
N ALA A 225 -5.75 0.49 4.98
CA ALA A 225 -6.07 -0.93 4.82
C ALA A 225 -5.92 -1.73 6.14
N PRO A 226 -6.62 -2.88 6.29
CA PRO A 226 -7.92 -3.16 5.68
C PRO A 226 -8.93 -2.04 5.99
N ALA A 227 -9.74 -1.68 5.00
CA ALA A 227 -10.78 -0.66 5.18
C ALA A 227 -11.97 -1.19 6.00
N SER A 228 -12.16 -2.50 6.11
CA SER A 228 -13.19 -3.14 6.94
C SER A 228 -13.00 -2.93 8.45
N ASP A 229 -11.76 -2.89 8.92
CA ASP A 229 -11.42 -2.65 10.33
C ASP A 229 -11.49 -1.16 10.74
N MET A 230 -11.76 -0.25 9.78
CA MET A 230 -11.94 1.18 10.07
C MET A 230 -13.23 1.44 10.82
N SER A 231 -13.19 2.30 11.83
CA SER A 231 -14.41 2.75 12.51
C SER A 231 -15.37 3.45 11.53
N TRP A 232 -16.68 3.28 11.75
CA TRP A 232 -17.72 3.76 10.85
C TRP A 232 -17.58 5.26 10.50
N MET A 233 -17.25 6.11 11.48
CA MET A 233 -17.02 7.55 11.27
C MET A 233 -15.86 7.84 10.30
N TYR A 234 -14.76 7.09 10.39
CA TYR A 234 -13.62 7.31 9.50
C TYR A 234 -13.88 6.71 8.11
N ARG A 235 -14.42 5.48 8.04
CA ARG A 235 -14.71 4.79 6.78
C ARG A 235 -15.78 5.48 5.93
N TYR A 236 -16.88 5.92 6.56
CA TYR A 236 -18.08 6.39 5.86
C TYR A 236 -18.33 7.90 5.94
N ALA A 237 -17.52 8.67 6.68
CA ALA A 237 -17.56 10.14 6.64
C ALA A 237 -16.22 10.77 6.27
N LYS A 238 -15.16 10.65 7.11
CA LYS A 238 -13.89 11.37 6.86
C LYS A 238 -13.22 10.95 5.55
N TYR A 239 -13.11 9.65 5.29
CA TYR A 239 -12.43 9.09 4.12
C TYR A 239 -13.40 8.58 3.04
N ARG A 240 -14.67 9.01 3.08
CA ARG A 240 -15.65 8.68 2.05
C ARG A 240 -15.32 9.44 0.76
N ARG A 241 -14.76 8.72 -0.22
CA ARG A 241 -14.54 9.22 -1.60
C ARG A 241 -15.82 9.78 -2.23
N GLY A 242 -15.67 10.66 -3.21
CA GLY A 242 -16.80 11.38 -3.82
C GLY A 242 -17.52 12.32 -2.84
N THR A 243 -16.78 12.95 -1.92
CA THR A 243 -17.29 14.01 -1.03
C THR A 243 -16.48 15.29 -1.22
N ARG A 244 -17.04 16.44 -0.82
CA ARG A 244 -16.41 17.77 -1.00
C ARG A 244 -15.22 18.05 -0.07
N TRP A 245 -14.61 16.99 0.48
CA TRP A 245 -13.41 16.97 1.33
C TRP A 245 -12.54 15.71 1.09
N CYS A 246 -12.96 14.78 0.22
CA CYS A 246 -12.25 13.53 -0.04
C CYS A 246 -12.54 12.98 -1.44
N THR A 247 -11.50 12.89 -2.27
CA THR A 247 -11.50 12.23 -3.59
C THR A 247 -10.68 10.95 -3.54
N GLY A 248 -11.02 9.94 -4.34
CA GLY A 248 -10.07 8.86 -4.61
C GLY A 248 -8.90 9.33 -5.45
N ILE A 249 -7.97 8.40 -5.71
CA ILE A 249 -6.86 8.63 -6.62
C ILE A 249 -7.29 8.45 -8.07
N GLU A 250 -8.23 7.54 -8.31
CA GLU A 250 -8.74 7.18 -9.62
C GLU A 250 -9.42 8.38 -10.32
N GLU A 251 -10.21 9.18 -9.59
CA GLU A 251 -10.82 10.41 -10.12
C GLU A 251 -9.77 11.49 -10.46
N VAL A 252 -8.67 11.57 -9.70
CA VAL A 252 -7.56 12.51 -9.96
C VAL A 252 -6.78 12.10 -11.21
N VAL A 253 -6.39 10.82 -11.30
CA VAL A 253 -5.73 10.25 -12.50
C VAL A 253 -6.61 10.46 -13.73
N GLN A 254 -7.92 10.15 -13.63
CA GLN A 254 -8.86 10.32 -14.74
C GLN A 254 -8.98 11.79 -15.18
N ALA A 255 -9.02 12.75 -14.26
CA ALA A 255 -9.07 14.18 -14.59
C ALA A 255 -7.81 14.63 -15.35
N LEU A 256 -6.63 14.32 -14.81
CA LEU A 256 -5.34 14.74 -15.39
C LEU A 256 -5.06 14.08 -16.74
N ALA A 257 -5.44 12.81 -16.92
CA ALA A 257 -5.37 12.10 -18.20
C ALA A 257 -6.39 12.63 -19.23
N SER A 258 -7.54 13.14 -18.76
CA SER A 258 -8.56 13.80 -19.61
C SER A 258 -8.22 15.25 -19.97
N GLY A 259 -6.98 15.71 -19.75
CA GLY A 259 -6.56 17.09 -20.01
C GLY A 259 -7.14 18.15 -19.06
N LYS A 260 -7.83 17.75 -17.99
CA LYS A 260 -8.56 18.64 -17.07
C LYS A 260 -7.78 18.87 -15.78
N ARG A 261 -7.77 20.10 -15.28
CA ARG A 261 -7.40 20.35 -13.88
C ARG A 261 -8.42 19.67 -12.97
N PHE A 262 -7.96 19.13 -11.84
CA PHE A 262 -8.84 18.72 -10.76
C PHE A 262 -9.33 19.96 -10.00
N GLN A 263 -10.64 20.06 -9.74
CA GLN A 263 -11.35 21.19 -9.10
C GLN A 263 -12.58 20.66 -8.34
#